data_AF-S7MMN9-F1
#
_entry.id   AF-S7MMN9-F1
#
_cell.length_a   1.000
_cell.length_b   1.000
_cell.length_c   1.000
_cell.angle_alpha   90.00
_cell.angle_beta   90.00
_cell.angle_gamma   90.00
#
_symmetry.space_group_name_H-M   'P 1'
#
loop_
_entity.id
_entity.type
_entity.pdbx_description
1 polymer ?
#
loop_
_entity_poly.entity_id
_entity_poly.type
_entity_poly.pdbx_seq_one_letter_code
_entity_poly.pdbx_strand_id
1 'polypeptide(L)' 'MNLISDNAARVLPIMFPVIYRNSKISPWMSPWNKTIHVVIYSVLKLFMEMNHKLFEDCTQQYKT' A
#
# COMPACT_ATOMS: atom_id res chain seq x y z
N MET A 1 3.64 12.42 17.75
CA MET A 1 4.78 12.20 16.85
C MET A 1 4.73 10.76 16.38
N ASN A 2 4.26 10.54 15.17
CA ASN A 2 4.26 9.23 14.54
C ASN A 2 5.28 9.31 13.40
N LEU A 3 6.45 8.71 13.58
CA LEU A 3 7.60 8.84 12.67
C LEU A 3 7.26 8.47 11.22
N ILE A 4 6.30 7.57 11.01
CA ILE A 4 5.83 7.17 9.69
C ILE A 4 5.01 8.28 9.03
N SER A 5 4.17 8.97 9.81
CA SER A 5 3.37 10.11 9.33
C SER A 5 4.26 11.29 8.97
N ASP A 6 5.27 11.58 9.81
CA ASP A 6 6.20 12.70 9.61
C ASP A 6 7.13 12.46 8.40
N ASN A 7 7.35 11.20 8.02
CA ASN A 7 8.19 10.80 6.89
C ASN A 7 7.40 10.17 5.73
N ALA A 8 6.06 10.30 5.72
CA ALA A 8 5.19 9.61 4.77
C ALA A 8 5.56 9.93 3.32
N ALA A 9 5.99 11.16 3.03
CA ALA A 9 6.43 11.59 1.70
C ALA A 9 7.64 10.81 1.15
N ARG A 10 8.48 10.23 2.02
CA ARG A 10 9.65 9.42 1.63
C ARG A 10 9.37 7.93 1.73
N VAL A 11 8.63 7.50 2.74
CA VAL A 11 8.37 6.07 3.02
C VAL A 11 7.33 5.50 2.06
N LEU A 12 6.27 6.25 1.77
CA LEU A 12 5.14 5.77 0.98
C LEU A 12 5.55 5.42 -0.46
N PRO A 13 6.32 6.23 -1.21
CA PRO A 13 6.76 5.88 -2.56
C PRO A 13 7.67 4.63 -2.63
N ILE A 14 8.37 4.30 -1.54
CA ILE A 14 9.27 3.12 -1.45
C ILE A 14 8.46 1.85 -1.18
N MET A 15 7.48 1.92 -0.26
CA MET A 15 6.67 0.77 0.13
C MET A 15 5.54 0.47 -0.85
N PHE A 16 4.95 1.49 -1.46
CA PHE A 16 3.84 1.39 -2.40
C PHE A 16 4.05 0.37 -3.55
N PRO A 17 5.17 0.35 -4.29
CA PRO A 17 5.40 -0.62 -5.37
C PRO A 17 5.29 -2.08 -4.93
N VAL A 18 5.88 -2.41 -3.78
CA VAL A 18 5.90 -3.78 -3.25
C VAL A 18 4.49 -4.18 -2.84
N ILE A 19 3.79 -3.31 -2.13
CA ILE A 19 2.43 -3.57 -1.65
C ILE A 19 1.45 -3.68 -2.82
N TYR A 20 1.55 -2.78 -3.81
CA TYR A 20 0.66 -2.73 -4.97
C TYR A 20 0.87 -3.91 -5.93
N ARG A 21 2.10 -4.41 -6.08
CA ARG A 21 2.36 -5.65 -6.84
C ARG A 21 1.79 -6.86 -6.12
N ASN A 22 2.02 -6.97 -4.81
CA ASN A 22 1.51 -8.09 -4.01
C ASN A 22 -0.02 -8.09 -3.92
N SER A 23 -0.69 -6.92 -3.97
CA SER A 23 -2.16 -6.85 -3.99
C SER A 23 -2.77 -7.41 -5.28
N LYS A 24 -2.01 -7.47 -6.39
CA LYS A 24 -2.46 -8.00 -7.68
C LYS A 24 -2.15 -9.50 -7.86
N ILE A 25 -1.40 -10.12 -6.93
CA ILE A 25 -1.11 -11.54 -6.99
C ILE A 25 -2.42 -12.32 -6.85
N SER A 26 -2.62 -13.27 -7.76
CA SER A 26 -3.94 -13.79 -8.11
C SER A 26 -4.58 -14.66 -7.00
N PRO A 27 -5.90 -14.60 -6.78
CA PRO A 27 -6.62 -15.25 -5.66
C PRO A 27 -6.53 -16.77 -5.58
N TRP A 28 -5.98 -17.43 -6.61
CA TRP A 28 -6.04 -18.88 -6.79
C TRP A 28 -4.95 -19.64 -6.04
N MET A 29 -3.94 -18.96 -5.48
CA MET A 29 -2.90 -19.59 -4.67
C MET A 29 -3.28 -19.56 -3.18
N SER A 30 -3.84 -20.66 -2.68
CA SER A 30 -3.86 -21.08 -1.26
C SER A 30 -4.66 -20.22 -0.25
N PRO A 31 -5.38 -20.83 0.72
CA PRO A 31 -6.06 -20.14 1.83
C PRO A 31 -5.16 -19.22 2.68
N TRP A 32 -3.83 -19.41 2.65
CA TRP A 32 -2.86 -18.52 3.29
C TRP A 32 -2.85 -17.09 2.75
N ASN A 33 -3.29 -16.88 1.49
CA ASN A 33 -3.28 -15.55 0.88
C ASN A 33 -4.43 -14.65 1.35
N LYS A 34 -5.50 -15.18 1.96
CA LYS A 34 -6.61 -14.33 2.44
C LYS A 34 -6.15 -13.37 3.53
N THR A 35 -5.36 -13.84 4.50
CA THR A 35 -4.80 -13.00 5.57
C THR A 35 -3.84 -11.96 5.02
N ILE A 36 -2.96 -12.36 4.08
CA ILE A 36 -2.01 -11.45 3.42
C ILE A 36 -2.76 -10.34 2.68
N HIS A 37 -3.83 -10.67 1.94
CA HIS A 37 -4.68 -9.68 1.29
C HIS A 37 -5.30 -8.72 2.31
N VAL A 38 -5.87 -9.21 3.41
CA VAL A 38 -6.45 -8.34 4.46
C VAL A 38 -5.41 -7.38 5.04
N VAL A 39 -4.19 -7.86 5.30
CA VAL A 39 -3.09 -7.01 5.80
C VAL A 39 -2.70 -5.96 4.75
N ILE A 40 -2.57 -6.35 3.48
CA ILE A 40 -2.26 -5.44 2.38
C ILE A 40 -3.31 -4.33 2.27
N TYR A 41 -4.60 -4.67 2.29
CA TYR A 41 -5.68 -3.67 2.22
C TYR A 41 -5.70 -2.76 3.46
N SER A 42 -5.44 -3.31 4.64
CA SER A 42 -5.34 -2.52 5.88
C SER A 42 -4.20 -1.50 5.81
N VAL A 43 -3.02 -1.92 5.32
CA VAL A 43 -1.86 -1.04 5.16
C VAL A 43 -2.11 0.04 4.09
N LEU A 44 -2.74 -0.32 2.96
CA LEU A 44 -3.12 0.66 1.92
C LEU A 44 -4.12 1.70 2.45
N LYS A 45 -5.11 1.26 3.23
CA LYS A 45 -6.08 2.16 3.87
C LYS A 45 -5.38 3.12 4.84
N LEU A 46 -4.45 2.62 5.65
CA LEU A 46 -3.69 3.44 6.59
C LEU A 46 -2.80 4.46 5.86
N PHE A 47 -2.21 4.09 4.73
CA PHE A 47 -1.46 5.04 3.88
C PHE A 47 -2.36 6.11 3.24
N MET A 48 -3.57 5.74 2.82
CA MET A 48 -4.56 6.69 2.31
C MET A 48 -5.03 7.68 3.39
N GLU A 49 -5.27 7.19 4.61
CA GLU A 49 -5.67 8.02 5.77
C GLU A 49 -4.54 8.96 6.24
N MET A 50 -3.27 8.57 6.10
CA MET A 50 -2.12 9.42 6.47
C MET A 50 -1.89 10.57 5.48
N ASN A 51 -1.89 10.30 4.17
CA ASN A 51 -1.69 11.33 3.16
C ASN A 51 -2.36 10.96 1.84
N HIS A 52 -3.62 11.37 1.70
CA HIS A 52 -4.45 11.03 0.55
C HIS A 52 -3.85 11.48 -0.78
N LYS A 53 -3.34 12.72 -0.85
CA LYS A 53 -2.75 13.28 -2.08
C LYS A 53 -1.52 12.48 -2.54
N LEU A 54 -0.61 12.20 -1.62
CA LEU A 54 0.61 11.45 -1.92
C LEU A 54 0.31 9.99 -2.32
N PHE A 55 -0.74 9.40 -1.73
CA PHE A 55 -1.25 8.08 -2.11
C PHE A 55 -1.83 8.07 -3.53
N GLU A 56 -2.60 9.08 -3.92
CA GLU A 56 -3.12 9.25 -5.27
C GLU A 56 -1.99 9.44 -6.29
N ASP A 57 -0.99 10.27 -5.99
CA ASP A 57 0.18 10.50 -6.85
C ASP A 57 0.95 9.19 -7.10
N CYS A 58 1.20 8.40 -6.05
CA CYS A 58 1.82 7.07 -6.19
C CYS A 58 0.93 6.13 -7.01
N THR A 59 -0.38 6.13 -6.76
CA THR A 59 -1.32 5.29 -7.49
C THR A 59 -1.35 5.62 -8.98
N GLN A 60 -1.30 6.90 -9.36
CA GLN A 60 -1.22 7.34 -10.75
C GLN A 60 0.11 6.93 -11.41
N GLN A 61 1.23 7.09 -10.71
CA GLN A 61 2.55 6.68 -11.21
C GLN A 61 2.65 5.17 -11.46
N TYR A 62 1.98 4.34 -10.65
CA TYR A 62 2.06 2.87 -10.73
C TYR A 62 0.89 2.20 -11.46
N LYS A 63 -0.14 2.94 -11.87
CA LYS A 63 -1.22 2.46 -12.75
C LYS A 63 -0.87 2.55 -14.25
N THR A 64 0.18 3.29 -14.58
CA THR A 64 0.76 3.37 -15.94
C THR A 64 1.59 2.13 -16.24
#